data_AF-A0A7K3R8Z6-F1
#
_entry.id   AF-A0A7K3R8Z6-F1
#
_cell.length_a   1.000
_cell.length_b   1.000
_cell.length_c   1.000
_cell.angle_alpha   90.00
_cell.angle_beta   90.00
_cell.angle_gamma   90.00
#
_symmetry.space_group_name_H-M   'P 1'
#
loop_
_entity.id
_entity.type
_entity.pdbx_description
1 polymer ?
#
loop_
_entity_poly.entity_id
_entity_poly.type
_entity_poly.pdbx_seq_one_letter_code
_entity_poly.pdbx_strand_id
1 'polypeptide(L)'
;MEAAQARTAALRGEEPGAELVGRLVRSVAARLQRALYLSAQVGVFFCPISKAYYGRKRKEGKGHKQAVIAPARRRVEVLWAMIRDHVPFQAAPAVGNVGCR
;
A
#
# COMPACT_ATOMS: atom_id res chain seq x y z
N MET A 1 -41.03 17.24 -32.37
CA MET A 1 -40.53 15.92 -31.94
C MET A 1 -39.02 15.95 -31.67
N GLU A 2 -38.21 16.60 -32.51
CA GLU A 2 -36.74 16.69 -32.34
C GLU A 2 -36.30 17.53 -31.11
N ALA A 3 -37.04 18.59 -30.76
CA ALA A 3 -36.70 19.47 -29.64
C ALA A 3 -36.91 18.85 -28.23
N ALA A 4 -37.62 17.73 -28.13
CA ALA A 4 -37.82 17.03 -26.84
C ALA A 4 -36.61 16.15 -26.48
N GLN A 5 -35.86 15.68 -27.48
CA GLN A 5 -34.70 14.80 -27.30
C GLN A 5 -33.44 15.56 -26.88
N ALA A 6 -33.35 16.85 -27.20
CA ALA A 6 -32.21 17.69 -26.82
C ALA A 6 -32.16 18.01 -25.31
N ARG A 7 -33.30 17.98 -24.61
CA ARG A 7 -33.35 18.27 -23.16
C ARG A 7 -32.92 17.10 -22.28
N THR A 8 -33.06 15.86 -22.77
CA THR A 8 -32.65 14.65 -22.04
C THR A 8 -31.15 14.36 -22.09
N ALA A 9 -30.37 15.10 -22.89
CA ALA A 9 -28.91 14.95 -22.91
C ALA A 9 -28.18 15.74 -21.80
N ALA A 10 -28.83 16.76 -21.22
CA ALA A 10 -28.22 17.64 -20.22
C ALA A 10 -28.24 17.09 -18.78
N LEU A 11 -28.91 15.96 -18.53
CA LEU A 11 -28.92 15.28 -17.23
C LEU A 11 -28.02 14.03 -17.19
N ARG A 12 -27.05 13.94 -18.11
CA ARG A 12 -26.03 12.89 -18.07
C ARG A 12 -24.78 13.39 -17.34
N GLY A 13 -24.84 13.32 -16.01
CA GLY A 13 -23.68 12.97 -15.17
C GLY A 13 -22.74 14.10 -14.78
N GLU A 14 -23.13 14.87 -13.78
CA GLU A 14 -22.16 15.42 -12.83
C GLU A 14 -22.67 15.04 -11.43
N GLU A 15 -22.14 13.94 -10.89
CA GLU A 15 -22.41 13.51 -9.52
C GLU A 15 -21.36 14.19 -8.62
N PRO A 16 -21.62 15.37 -8.01
CA PRO A 16 -20.66 16.05 -7.13
C PRO A 16 -20.20 15.16 -5.97
N GLY A 17 -21.00 14.16 -5.60
CA GLY A 17 -20.64 13.12 -4.65
C GLY A 17 -19.50 12.22 -5.13
N ALA A 18 -19.46 11.82 -6.41
CA ALA A 18 -18.42 10.95 -6.93
C ALA A 18 -17.05 11.64 -6.99
N GLU A 19 -17.01 12.92 -7.33
CA GLU A 19 -15.76 13.69 -7.31
C GLU A 19 -15.25 13.91 -5.88
N LEU A 20 -16.14 14.26 -4.95
CA LEU A 20 -15.79 14.43 -3.53
C LEU A 20 -15.26 13.12 -2.92
N VAL A 21 -15.94 11.99 -3.18
CA VAL A 21 -15.48 10.66 -2.77
C VAL A 21 -14.14 10.33 -3.42
N GLY A 22 -13.98 10.61 -4.71
CA GLY A 22 -12.70 10.43 -5.41
C GLY A 22 -11.56 11.23 -4.79
N ARG A 23 -11.80 12.50 -4.44
CA ARG A 23 -10.83 13.36 -3.74
C ARG A 23 -10.49 12.83 -2.36
N LEU A 24 -11.49 12.40 -1.60
CA LEU A 24 -11.30 11.81 -0.28
C LEU A 24 -10.43 10.55 -0.35
N VAL A 25 -10.79 9.60 -1.22
CA VAL A 25 -10.05 8.34 -1.43
C VAL A 25 -8.60 8.62 -1.80
N ARG A 26 -8.34 9.55 -2.73
CA ARG A 26 -6.97 9.95 -3.10
C ARG A 26 -6.19 10.52 -1.91
N SER A 27 -6.82 11.38 -1.12
CA SER A 27 -6.18 12.01 0.03
C SER A 27 -5.87 11.02 1.16
N VAL A 28 -6.75 10.05 1.39
CA VAL A 28 -6.55 8.99 2.39
C VAL A 28 -5.46 8.02 1.93
N ALA A 29 -5.50 7.60 0.65
CA ALA A 29 -4.49 6.74 0.06
C ALA A 29 -3.09 7.40 0.11
N ALA A 30 -2.99 8.69 -0.17
CA ALA A 30 -1.71 9.42 -0.08
C ALA A 30 -1.15 9.47 1.35
N ARG A 31 -2.01 9.73 2.35
CA ARG A 31 -1.61 9.73 3.77
C ARG A 31 -1.17 8.33 4.23
N LEU A 32 -1.95 7.30 3.87
CA LEU A 32 -1.62 5.91 4.18
C LEU A 32 -0.30 5.49 3.54
N GLN A 33 -0.09 5.82 2.26
CA GLN A 33 1.16 5.53 1.56
C GLN A 33 2.35 6.21 2.24
N ARG A 34 2.20 7.45 2.69
CA ARG A 34 3.27 8.17 3.41
C ARG A 34 3.58 7.52 4.75
N ALA A 35 2.56 7.15 5.54
CA ALA A 35 2.74 6.46 6.81
C ALA A 35 3.45 5.11 6.63
N LEU A 36 3.04 4.33 5.63
CA LEU A 36 3.66 3.04 5.30
C LEU A 36 5.09 3.19 4.80
N TYR A 37 5.39 4.24 4.02
CA TYR A 37 6.75 4.54 3.59
C TYR A 37 7.67 4.84 4.77
N LEU A 38 7.23 5.68 5.71
CA LEU A 38 8.00 6.00 6.92
C LEU A 38 8.19 4.76 7.80
N SER A 39 7.13 3.99 8.03
CA SER A 39 7.21 2.70 8.71
C SER A 39 8.20 1.76 8.02
N ALA A 40 8.19 1.68 6.69
CA ALA A 40 9.09 0.84 5.91
C ALA A 40 10.55 1.28 6.07
N GLN A 41 10.79 2.58 5.99
CA GLN A 41 12.11 3.17 6.17
C GLN A 41 12.69 2.82 7.55
N VAL A 42 11.91 3.03 8.63
CA VAL A 42 12.31 2.66 9.99
C VAL A 42 12.55 1.15 10.10
N GLY A 43 11.63 0.33 9.57
CA GLY A 43 11.76 -1.12 9.65
C GLY A 43 12.96 -1.70 8.90
N VAL A 44 13.50 -1.03 7.89
CA VAL A 44 14.77 -1.45 7.25
C VAL A 44 15.96 -1.39 8.23
N PHE A 45 15.91 -0.51 9.24
CA PHE A 45 16.96 -0.42 10.26
C PHE A 45 16.76 -1.44 11.39
N PHE A 46 15.52 -1.62 11.86
CA PHE A 46 15.24 -2.40 13.08
C PHE A 46 14.82 -3.85 12.85
N CYS A 47 14.32 -4.22 11.66
CA CYS A 47 13.84 -5.57 11.38
C CYS A 47 14.76 -6.29 10.38
N PRO A 48 15.35 -7.44 10.73
CA PRO A 48 16.28 -8.15 9.85
C PRO A 48 15.62 -8.63 8.55
N ILE A 49 14.34 -9.03 8.61
CA ILE A 49 13.55 -9.44 7.43
C ILE A 49 13.37 -8.26 6.45
N SER A 50 13.01 -7.08 6.99
CA SER A 50 12.86 -5.86 6.17
C SER A 50 14.20 -5.40 5.59
N LYS A 51 15.30 -5.50 6.35
CA LYS A 51 16.66 -5.18 5.91
C LYS A 51 17.12 -6.10 4.78
N ALA A 52 16.92 -7.41 4.92
CA ALA A 52 17.27 -8.39 3.89
C ALA A 52 16.48 -8.13 2.60
N TYR A 53 15.18 -7.83 2.71
CA TYR A 53 14.33 -7.50 1.56
C TYR A 53 14.81 -6.22 0.85
N TYR A 54 15.10 -5.16 1.61
CA TYR A 54 15.68 -3.92 1.08
C TYR A 54 17.02 -4.16 0.36
N GLY A 55 17.91 -4.94 0.99
CA GLY A 55 19.20 -5.31 0.42
C GLY A 55 19.06 -6.05 -0.91
N ARG A 56 18.14 -7.02 -1.01
CA ARG A 56 17.83 -7.69 -2.29
C ARG A 56 17.38 -6.71 -3.36
N LYS A 57 16.50 -5.76 -3.02
CA LYS A 57 16.03 -4.74 -3.97
C LYS A 57 17.15 -3.78 -4.40
N ARG A 58 18.11 -3.46 -3.53
CA ARG A 58 19.30 -2.69 -3.90
C ARG A 58 20.26 -3.48 -4.82
N LYS A 59 20.41 -4.79 -4.60
CA LYS A 59 21.19 -5.69 -5.47
C LYS A 59 20.56 -5.85 -6.86
N GLU A 60 19.23 -5.81 -6.96
CA GLU A 60 18.49 -5.74 -8.24
C GLU A 60 18.73 -4.42 -9.01
N GLY A 61 19.56 -3.49 -8.51
CA GLY A 61 19.83 -2.21 -9.15
C GLY A 61 18.77 -1.13 -8.90
N LYS A 62 17.77 -1.38 -8.06
CA LYS A 62 16.68 -0.42 -7.82
C LYS A 62 17.15 0.77 -6.98
N GLY A 63 16.59 1.94 -7.29
CA GLY A 63 16.83 3.17 -6.53
C GLY A 63 16.35 3.05 -5.09
N HIS A 64 16.94 3.84 -4.17
CA HIS A 64 16.58 3.80 -2.74
C HIS A 64 15.06 3.92 -2.51
N LYS A 65 14.39 4.87 -3.17
CA LYS A 65 12.93 5.06 -3.07
C LYS A 65 12.16 3.78 -3.44
N GLN A 66 12.54 3.11 -4.54
CA GLN A 66 11.90 1.86 -4.98
C GLN A 66 12.19 0.71 -4.01
N ALA A 67 13.41 0.65 -3.47
CA ALA A 67 13.82 -0.35 -2.49
C ALA A 67 13.09 -0.18 -1.14
N VAL A 68 12.65 1.03 -0.77
CA VAL A 68 11.81 1.30 0.42
C VAL A 68 10.31 1.13 0.14
N ILE A 69 9.84 1.47 -1.06
CA ILE A 69 8.42 1.26 -1.45
C ILE A 69 8.08 -0.23 -1.53
N ALA A 70 9.01 -1.07 -1.98
CA ALA A 70 8.77 -2.50 -2.10
C ALA A 70 8.40 -3.19 -0.76
N PRO A 71 9.11 -2.99 0.36
CA PRO A 71 8.68 -3.49 1.67
C PRO A 71 7.42 -2.80 2.19
N ALA A 72 7.15 -1.54 1.85
CA ALA A 72 5.88 -0.88 2.20
C ALA A 72 4.68 -1.59 1.55
N ARG A 73 4.78 -1.93 0.25
CA ARG A 73 3.75 -2.70 -0.47
C ARG A 73 3.51 -4.07 0.14
N ARG A 74 4.59 -4.78 0.48
CA ARG A 74 4.51 -6.10 1.12
C ARG A 74 3.74 -6.05 2.45
N ARG A 75 3.84 -4.98 3.22
CA ARG A 75 3.10 -4.82 4.48
C ARG A 75 1.59 -4.66 4.25
N VAL A 76 1.20 -3.98 3.19
CA VAL A 76 -0.22 -3.88 2.79
C VAL A 76 -0.75 -5.24 2.37
N GLU A 77 0.02 -6.00 1.58
CA GLU A 77 -0.36 -7.36 1.17
C GLU A 77 -0.57 -8.27 2.39
N VAL A 78 0.34 -8.23 3.36
CA VAL A 78 0.22 -9.01 4.60
C VAL A 78 -0.99 -8.57 5.42
N LEU A 79 -1.19 -7.26 5.60
CA LEU A 79 -2.35 -6.73 6.32
C LEU A 79 -3.66 -7.15 5.66
N TRP A 80 -3.73 -7.06 4.32
CA TRP A 80 -4.89 -7.48 3.57
C TRP A 80 -5.14 -8.99 3.69
N ALA A 81 -4.08 -9.81 3.67
CA ALA A 81 -4.19 -11.23 3.93
C ALA A 81 -4.70 -11.53 5.35
N MET A 82 -4.18 -10.85 6.37
CA MET A 82 -4.65 -11.02 7.75
C MET A 82 -6.13 -10.68 7.91
N ILE A 83 -6.59 -9.59 7.26
CA ILE A 83 -8.00 -9.18 7.31
C ILE A 83 -8.88 -10.20 6.57
N ARG A 84 -8.44 -10.67 5.40
CA ARG A 84 -9.20 -11.62 4.57
C ARG A 84 -9.28 -13.01 5.20
N ASP A 85 -8.17 -13.49 5.75
CA ASP A 85 -8.05 -14.84 6.27
C ASP A 85 -8.39 -14.89 7.79
N HIS A 86 -8.65 -13.74 8.41
CA HIS A 86 -8.86 -13.57 9.86
C HIS A 86 -7.75 -14.18 10.73
N VAL A 87 -6.52 -14.25 10.20
CA VAL A 87 -5.36 -14.83 10.89
C VAL A 87 -4.52 -13.71 11.52
N PRO A 88 -4.12 -13.82 12.80
CA PRO A 88 -3.21 -12.86 13.41
C PRO A 88 -1.82 -12.91 12.77
N PHE A 89 -1.09 -11.78 12.85
CA PHE A 89 0.26 -11.72 12.32
C PHE A 89 1.17 -12.69 13.08
N GLN A 90 1.75 -13.64 12.36
CA GLN A 90 2.84 -14.47 12.86
C GLN A 90 4.13 -13.88 12.31
N ALA A 91 4.93 -13.23 13.17
CA ALA A 91 6.35 -13.11 12.88
C ALA A 91 6.82 -14.55 12.75
N ALA A 92 7.28 -14.95 11.55
CA ALA A 92 7.62 -16.34 11.23
C ALA A 92 8.20 -17.02 12.48
N PRO A 93 7.69 -18.21 12.89
CA PRO A 93 8.21 -18.88 14.07
C PRO A 93 9.71 -18.87 13.87
N ALA A 94 10.45 -18.37 14.88
CA ALA A 94 11.88 -18.46 14.88
C ALA A 94 12.17 -19.92 14.55
N VAL A 95 12.59 -20.19 13.30
CA VAL A 95 13.08 -21.48 12.92
C VAL A 95 14.30 -21.59 13.80
N GLY A 96 14.12 -22.26 14.93
CA GLY A 96 15.14 -22.33 15.96
C GLY A 96 16.37 -22.87 15.27
N ASN A 97 17.49 -22.19 15.43
CA ASN A 97 18.66 -22.88 15.92
C ASN A 97 19.84 -21.96 16.27
N VAL A 98 20.59 -22.47 17.24
CA VAL A 98 22.00 -22.26 17.57
C VAL A 98 22.46 -20.85 17.93
N GLY A 99 23.03 -20.76 19.13
CA GLY A 99 23.83 -19.64 19.56
C GLY A 99 24.88 -19.25 18.52
N CYS A 100 24.95 -17.96 18.28
CA CYS A 100 26.10 -17.31 17.66
C CYS A 100 26.29 -15.99 18.43
N ARG A 101 27.11 -16.11 19.48
CA ARG A 101 27.92 -15.13 20.20
C ARG A 101 27.34 -13.74 20.50
#